data_AF-A0A6H9KWG3-F1
#
_entry.id   AF-A0A6H9KWG3-F1
#
_cell.length_a   1.000
_cell.length_b   1.000
_cell.length_c   1.000
_cell.angle_alpha   90.00
_cell.angle_beta   90.00
_cell.angle_gamma   90.00
#
_symmetry.space_group_name_H-M   'P 1'
#
loop_
_entity.id
_entity.type
_entity.pdbx_description
1 polymer ?
#
loop_
_entity_poly.entity_id
_entity_poly.type
_entity_poly.pdbx_seq_one_letter_code
_entity_poly.pdbx_strand_id
1 'polypeptide(L)'
;MTEEQKELFLRGIEEFNNRDFFEAHDTWEEVWDEITGDTRKFYQGLIHLAVGFYHLTVNVNPKGGFSQLGKGTEKLTPYGDSFLGVELKELLGKVQTWRNFAEKWLEQGNNEGIKIDFKSIPKIEFSEKD
;
A
#
# COMPACT_ATOMS: atom_id res chain seq x y z
N MET A 1 -9.32 2.28 -18.52
CA MET A 1 -9.99 1.71 -17.34
C MET A 1 -11.48 1.71 -17.65
N THR A 2 -12.18 0.60 -17.43
CA THR A 2 -13.65 0.57 -17.52
C THR A 2 -14.26 1.29 -16.31
N GLU A 3 -15.57 1.57 -16.34
CA GLU A 3 -16.26 2.16 -15.18
C GLU A 3 -16.19 1.26 -13.94
N GLU A 4 -16.35 -0.06 -14.12
CA GLU A 4 -16.21 -1.05 -13.05
C GLU A 4 -14.80 -1.05 -12.45
N GLN A 5 -13.76 -1.03 -13.29
CA GLN A 5 -12.38 -0.93 -12.81
C GLN A 5 -12.11 0.40 -12.08
N LYS A 6 -12.78 1.49 -12.49
CA LYS A 6 -12.70 2.79 -11.79
C LYS A 6 -13.35 2.70 -10.42
N GLU A 7 -14.51 2.07 -10.30
CA GLU A 7 -15.21 1.86 -9.03
C GLU A 7 -14.36 1.03 -8.06
N LEU A 8 -13.84 -0.12 -8.52
CA LEU A 8 -12.96 -0.96 -7.71
C LEU A 8 -11.68 -0.23 -7.30
N PHE A 9 -11.09 0.56 -8.21
CA PHE A 9 -9.92 1.36 -7.88
C PHE A 9 -10.18 2.33 -6.73
N LEU A 10 -11.26 3.11 -6.80
CA LEU A 10 -11.64 4.09 -5.78
C LEU A 10 -12.03 3.41 -4.47
N ARG A 11 -12.76 2.29 -4.54
CA ARG A 11 -13.12 1.49 -3.37
C ARG A 11 -11.90 0.98 -2.62
N GLY A 12 -10.89 0.44 -3.31
CA GLY A 12 -9.66 0.00 -2.67
C GLY A 12 -8.88 1.14 -2.00
N ILE A 13 -8.96 2.38 -2.54
CA ILE A 13 -8.40 3.57 -1.88
C ILE A 13 -9.14 3.86 -0.56
N GLU A 14 -10.47 3.79 -0.56
CA GLU A 14 -11.28 3.97 0.64
C GLU A 14 -10.95 2.91 1.71
N GLU A 15 -10.95 1.64 1.33
CA GLU A 15 -10.62 0.51 2.21
C GLU A 15 -9.21 0.67 2.82
N PHE A 16 -8.20 1.00 2.00
CA PHE A 16 -6.84 1.27 2.48
C PHE A 16 -6.81 2.44 3.48
N ASN A 17 -7.55 3.50 3.18
CA ASN A 17 -7.64 4.69 4.03
C ASN A 17 -8.38 4.45 5.34
N ASN A 18 -9.27 3.45 5.38
CA ASN A 18 -9.96 2.96 6.57
C ASN A 18 -9.19 1.91 7.36
N ARG A 19 -8.03 1.46 6.85
CA ARG A 19 -7.16 0.40 7.42
C ARG A 19 -7.69 -1.02 7.20
N ASP A 20 -8.65 -1.16 6.30
CA ASP A 20 -9.18 -2.44 5.81
C ASP A 20 -8.24 -2.96 4.71
N PHE A 21 -7.01 -3.25 5.12
CA PHE A 21 -5.91 -3.49 4.18
C PHE A 21 -6.04 -4.80 3.41
N PHE A 22 -6.71 -5.80 3.98
CA PHE A 22 -6.92 -7.07 3.28
C PHE A 22 -8.03 -6.93 2.24
N GLU A 23 -9.07 -6.18 2.58
CA GLU A 23 -10.16 -5.81 1.67
C GLU A 23 -9.63 -4.99 0.49
N ALA A 24 -8.79 -3.97 0.76
CA ALA A 24 -8.14 -3.19 -0.29
C ALA A 24 -7.25 -4.06 -1.21
N HIS A 25 -6.59 -5.08 -0.64
CA HIS A 25 -5.82 -6.05 -1.40
C HIS A 25 -6.72 -6.80 -2.38
N ASP A 26 -7.79 -7.43 -1.89
CA ASP A 26 -8.70 -8.25 -2.68
C ASP A 26 -9.38 -7.41 -3.77
N THR A 27 -9.89 -6.22 -3.42
CA THR A 27 -10.53 -5.30 -4.36
C THR A 27 -9.59 -4.90 -5.51
N TRP A 28 -8.32 -4.60 -5.23
CA TRP A 28 -7.37 -4.28 -6.29
C TRP A 28 -6.84 -5.51 -7.04
N GLU A 29 -6.84 -6.70 -6.43
CA GLU A 29 -6.48 -7.96 -7.08
C GLU A 29 -7.48 -8.29 -8.20
N GLU A 30 -8.78 -8.06 -7.98
CA GLU A 30 -9.83 -8.21 -9.00
C GLU A 30 -9.50 -7.41 -10.27
N VAL A 31 -9.13 -6.13 -10.12
CA VAL A 31 -8.73 -5.29 -11.27
C VAL A 31 -7.40 -5.78 -11.85
N TRP A 32 -6.44 -6.10 -10.99
CA TRP A 32 -5.10 -6.52 -11.40
C TRP A 32 -5.14 -7.77 -12.27
N ASP A 33 -6.01 -8.72 -11.96
CA ASP A 33 -6.12 -9.99 -12.69
C ASP A 33 -6.53 -9.80 -14.15
N GLU A 34 -7.43 -8.85 -14.42
CA GLU A 34 -7.99 -8.61 -15.75
C GLU A 34 -7.13 -7.71 -16.64
N ILE A 35 -6.30 -6.83 -16.05
CA ILE A 35 -5.53 -5.84 -16.81
C ILE A 35 -4.15 -6.37 -17.23
N THR A 36 -3.64 -5.85 -18.34
CA THR A 36 -2.29 -6.11 -18.85
C THR A 36 -1.53 -4.81 -19.08
N GLY A 37 -0.22 -4.91 -19.33
CA GLY A 37 0.62 -3.75 -19.62
C GLY A 37 1.06 -2.97 -18.38
N ASP A 38 1.44 -1.70 -18.59
CA ASP A 38 2.12 -0.91 -17.56
C ASP A 38 1.25 -0.59 -16.35
N THR A 39 -0.07 -0.46 -16.49
CA THR A 39 -0.97 -0.25 -15.34
C THR A 39 -1.03 -1.47 -14.42
N ARG A 40 -0.80 -2.69 -14.93
CA ARG A 40 -0.80 -3.91 -14.08
C ARG A 40 0.25 -3.84 -12.97
N LYS A 41 1.45 -3.30 -13.26
CA LYS A 41 2.52 -3.16 -12.24
C LYS A 41 2.16 -2.13 -11.17
N PHE A 42 1.38 -1.11 -11.50
CA PHE A 42 0.92 -0.09 -10.57
C PHE A 42 -0.03 -0.70 -9.53
N TYR A 43 -1.06 -1.42 -9.96
CA TYR A 43 -1.97 -2.15 -9.08
C TYR A 43 -1.21 -3.15 -8.21
N GLN A 44 -0.26 -3.89 -8.79
CA GLN A 44 0.58 -4.79 -8.00
C GLN A 44 1.37 -4.06 -6.91
N GLY A 45 1.80 -2.83 -7.17
CA GLY A 45 2.42 -1.96 -6.18
C GLY A 45 1.49 -1.64 -5.02
N LEU A 46 0.25 -1.22 -5.31
CA LEU A 46 -0.78 -0.92 -4.30
C LEU A 46 -1.17 -2.15 -3.47
N ILE A 47 -1.37 -3.30 -4.12
CA ILE A 47 -1.62 -4.61 -3.48
C ILE A 47 -0.50 -4.96 -2.49
N HIS A 48 0.76 -4.76 -2.89
CA HIS A 48 1.90 -4.97 -2.00
C HIS A 48 1.94 -4.00 -0.80
N LEU A 49 1.56 -2.73 -1.00
CA LEU A 49 1.44 -1.79 0.12
C LEU A 49 0.35 -2.23 1.10
N ALA A 50 -0.82 -2.61 0.59
CA ALA A 50 -1.96 -3.07 1.39
C ALA A 50 -1.56 -4.27 2.26
N VAL A 51 -1.08 -5.36 1.65
CA VAL A 51 -0.66 -6.55 2.40
C VAL A 51 0.54 -6.27 3.32
N GLY A 52 1.41 -5.32 2.97
CA GLY A 52 2.50 -4.87 3.84
C GLY A 52 2.00 -4.25 5.14
N PHE A 53 1.00 -3.37 5.08
CA PHE A 53 0.38 -2.81 6.28
C PHE A 53 -0.47 -3.83 7.04
N TYR A 54 -1.17 -4.75 6.35
CA TYR A 54 -1.84 -5.88 6.99
C TYR A 54 -0.86 -6.74 7.81
N HIS A 55 0.33 -7.01 7.27
CA HIS A 55 1.36 -7.75 7.99
C HIS A 55 1.82 -7.05 9.27
N LEU A 56 2.00 -5.73 9.24
CA LEU A 56 2.43 -4.97 10.42
C LEU A 56 1.33 -4.90 11.48
N THR A 57 0.09 -4.69 11.06
CA THR A 57 -1.01 -4.31 11.96
C THR A 57 -1.83 -5.48 12.49
N VAL A 58 -2.11 -6.48 11.65
CA VAL A 58 -2.98 -7.61 11.99
C VAL A 58 -2.16 -8.86 12.28
N ASN A 59 -1.22 -9.21 11.40
CA ASN A 59 -0.41 -10.43 11.56
C ASN A 59 0.73 -10.29 12.58
N VAL A 60 1.04 -9.07 13.03
CA VAL A 60 2.18 -8.77 13.92
C VAL A 60 3.49 -9.37 13.36
N ASN A 61 3.68 -9.19 12.05
CA ASN A 61 4.75 -9.78 11.26
C ASN A 61 5.61 -8.68 10.61
N PRO A 62 6.62 -8.15 11.32
CA PRO A 62 7.49 -7.10 10.79
C PRO A 62 8.30 -7.54 9.57
N LYS A 63 8.62 -8.84 9.46
CA LYS A 63 9.38 -9.38 8.31
C LYS A 63 8.55 -9.30 7.03
N GLY A 64 7.30 -9.73 7.13
CA GLY A 64 6.31 -9.62 6.05
C GLY A 64 6.08 -8.16 5.67
N GLY A 65 5.84 -7.30 6.66
CA GLY A 65 5.61 -5.88 6.43
C GLY A 65 6.80 -5.19 5.74
N PHE A 66 8.01 -5.34 6.25
CA PHE A 66 9.23 -4.78 5.65
C PHE A 66 9.41 -5.24 4.19
N SER A 67 9.23 -6.54 3.92
CA SER A 67 9.41 -7.11 2.58
C SER A 67 8.36 -6.59 1.61
N GLN A 68 7.08 -6.61 1.99
CA GLN A 68 5.98 -6.24 1.11
C GLN A 68 5.94 -4.73 0.84
N LEU A 69 6.16 -3.89 1.86
CA LEU A 69 6.27 -2.45 1.67
C LEU A 69 7.43 -2.10 0.71
N GLY A 70 8.57 -2.79 0.81
CA GLY A 70 9.69 -2.62 -0.14
C GLY A 70 9.29 -2.95 -1.59
N LYS A 71 8.66 -4.11 -1.80
CA LYS A 71 8.18 -4.54 -3.13
C LYS A 71 7.14 -3.60 -3.72
N GLY A 72 6.27 -3.01 -2.88
CA GLY A 72 5.30 -2.01 -3.30
C GLY A 72 5.98 -0.73 -3.75
N THR A 73 6.89 -0.19 -2.93
CA THR A 73 7.68 1.00 -3.26
C THR A 73 8.47 0.84 -4.56
N GLU A 74 9.17 -0.28 -4.76
CA GLU A 74 9.92 -0.56 -5.99
C GLU A 74 9.04 -0.53 -7.24
N LYS A 75 7.82 -1.04 -7.16
CA LYS A 75 6.89 -1.06 -8.29
C LYS A 75 6.25 0.29 -8.57
N LEU A 76 6.01 1.10 -7.53
CA LEU A 76 5.35 2.40 -7.67
C LEU A 76 6.32 3.53 -8.04
N THR A 77 7.60 3.40 -7.70
CA THR A 77 8.63 4.43 -7.98
C THR A 77 8.73 4.86 -9.45
N PRO A 78 8.65 3.96 -10.46
CA PRO A 78 8.77 4.34 -11.87
C PRO A 78 7.66 5.26 -12.39
N TYR A 79 6.52 5.39 -11.69
CA TYR A 79 5.40 6.23 -12.13
C TYR A 79 5.56 7.72 -11.75
N GLY A 80 6.63 8.09 -11.05
CA GLY A 80 6.94 9.48 -10.70
C GLY A 80 6.12 10.00 -9.53
N ASP A 81 5.89 11.32 -9.50
CA ASP A 81 5.31 12.00 -8.34
C ASP A 81 3.81 11.71 -8.16
N SER A 82 3.08 11.45 -9.24
CA SER A 82 1.64 11.11 -9.22
C SER A 82 1.26 10.21 -10.39
N PHE A 83 0.32 9.28 -10.19
CA PHE A 83 -0.19 8.41 -11.25
C PHE A 83 -1.63 7.96 -10.98
N LEU A 84 -2.48 7.95 -12.02
CA LEU A 84 -3.92 7.66 -11.89
C LEU A 84 -4.60 8.44 -10.74
N GLY A 85 -4.23 9.71 -10.56
CA GLY A 85 -4.77 10.57 -9.51
C GLY A 85 -4.21 10.33 -8.10
N VAL A 86 -3.34 9.33 -7.90
CA VAL A 86 -2.68 9.07 -6.62
C VAL A 86 -1.42 9.91 -6.49
N GLU A 87 -1.28 10.62 -5.36
CA GLU A 87 -0.08 11.39 -5.02
C GLU A 87 1.02 10.47 -4.42
N LEU A 88 1.79 9.85 -5.32
CA LEU A 88 2.77 8.81 -5.00
C LEU A 88 3.97 9.32 -4.19
N LYS A 89 4.47 10.52 -4.48
CA LYS A 89 5.67 11.03 -3.78
C LYS A 89 5.48 11.08 -2.27
N GLU A 90 4.37 11.63 -1.82
CA GLU A 90 4.05 11.73 -0.40
C GLU A 90 3.76 10.36 0.21
N LEU A 91 2.98 9.53 -0.49
CA LEU A 91 2.67 8.17 -0.07
C LEU A 91 3.95 7.35 0.15
N LEU A 92 4.86 7.33 -0.83
CA LEU A 92 6.09 6.55 -0.77
C LEU A 92 7.07 7.04 0.30
N GLY A 93 7.13 8.35 0.55
CA GLY A 93 7.90 8.90 1.67
C GLY A 93 7.41 8.40 3.04
N LYS A 94 6.08 8.36 3.23
CA LYS A 94 5.46 7.81 4.45
C LYS A 94 5.64 6.30 4.54
N VAL A 95 5.47 5.56 3.44
CA VAL A 95 5.74 4.11 3.39
C VAL A 95 7.19 3.79 3.77
N GLN A 96 8.15 4.58 3.30
CA GLN A 96 9.56 4.38 3.68
C GLN A 96 9.79 4.57 5.19
N THR A 97 9.11 5.53 5.81
CA THR A 97 9.16 5.73 7.27
C THR A 97 8.65 4.47 7.99
N TRP A 98 7.55 3.89 7.52
CA TRP A 98 7.01 2.64 8.06
C TRP A 98 7.88 1.42 7.80
N ARG A 99 8.56 1.37 6.65
CA ARG A 99 9.53 0.33 6.35
C ARG A 99 10.72 0.40 7.30
N ASN A 100 11.24 1.58 7.59
CA ASN A 100 12.32 1.76 8.58
C ASN A 100 11.86 1.39 10.00
N PHE A 101 10.60 1.65 10.35
CA PHE A 101 10.02 1.18 11.60
C PHE A 101 9.98 -0.35 11.67
N ALA A 102 9.52 -1.01 10.59
CA ALA A 102 9.50 -2.48 10.52
C ALA A 102 10.91 -3.08 10.59
N GLU A 103 11.90 -2.44 9.98
CA GLU A 103 13.31 -2.84 10.07
C GLU A 103 13.83 -2.79 11.51
N LYS A 104 13.62 -1.69 12.22
CA LYS A 104 14.01 -1.57 13.64
C LYS A 104 13.28 -2.58 14.53
N TRP A 105 12.01 -2.85 14.24
CA TRP A 105 11.27 -3.90 14.94
C TRP A 105 11.91 -5.28 14.70
N LEU A 106 12.33 -5.59 13.47
CA LEU A 106 13.07 -6.84 13.20
C LEU A 106 14.38 -6.93 13.97
N GLU A 107 15.14 -5.84 14.05
CA GLU A 107 16.41 -5.79 14.77
C GLU A 107 16.25 -6.05 16.27
N GLN A 108 15.12 -5.65 16.87
CA GLN A 108 14.82 -5.93 18.28
C GLN A 108 14.59 -7.43 18.55
N GLY A 109 14.15 -8.20 17.55
CA GLY A 109 13.97 -9.64 17.65
C GLY A 109 12.80 -10.11 18.54
N ASN A 110 11.98 -9.20 19.05
CA ASN A 110 10.76 -9.49 19.81
C ASN A 110 9.71 -8.37 19.63
N ASN A 111 8.52 -8.55 20.22
CA ASN A 111 7.39 -7.62 20.09
C ASN A 111 7.20 -6.73 21.35
N GLU A 112 8.11 -6.77 22.31
CA GLU A 112 7.96 -6.04 23.57
C GLU A 112 8.08 -4.53 23.34
N GLY A 113 7.10 -3.76 23.84
CA GLY A 113 7.11 -2.30 23.73
C GLY A 113 6.77 -1.75 22.33
N ILE A 114 6.52 -2.61 21.35
CA ILE A 114 6.07 -2.20 20.02
C ILE A 114 4.68 -1.57 20.11
N LYS A 115 4.56 -0.33 19.63
CA LYS A 115 3.30 0.41 19.57
C LYS A 115 3.08 0.91 18.15
N ILE A 116 2.00 0.47 17.55
CA ILE A 116 1.55 0.94 16.23
C ILE A 116 0.58 2.09 16.46
N ASP A 117 0.96 3.28 16.00
CA ASP A 117 0.02 4.40 15.90
C ASP A 117 -0.70 4.34 14.55
N PHE A 118 -1.91 3.78 14.54
CA PHE A 118 -2.76 3.66 13.36
C PHE A 118 -3.07 5.01 12.67
N LYS A 119 -3.00 6.12 13.41
CA LYS A 119 -3.20 7.47 12.84
C LYS A 119 -2.03 7.90 11.97
N SER A 120 -0.84 7.36 12.23
CA SER A 120 0.38 7.65 11.47
C SER A 120 0.59 6.76 10.24
N ILE A 121 -0.24 5.73 10.06
CA ILE A 121 -0.26 4.94 8.81
C ILE A 121 -0.64 5.89 7.67
N PRO A 122 0.09 5.89 6.53
CA PRO A 122 -0.28 6.72 5.40
C PRO A 122 -1.73 6.51 4.96
N LYS A 123 -2.32 7.58 4.45
CA LYS A 123 -3.48 7.52 3.57
C LYS A 123 -3.01 7.76 2.14
N ILE A 124 -3.74 7.18 1.20
CA ILE A 124 -3.63 7.47 -0.22
C ILE A 124 -4.45 8.72 -0.47
N GLU A 125 -3.75 9.80 -0.78
CA GLU A 125 -4.37 11.04 -1.28
C GLU A 125 -4.69 10.84 -2.76
N PHE A 126 -5.93 11.16 -3.13
CA PHE A 126 -6.45 10.98 -4.47
C PHE A 126 -7.10 12.28 -4.96
N SER A 127 -6.75 12.68 -6.18
CA SER A 127 -7.40 13.77 -6.91
C SER A 127 -7.69 13.29 -8.32
N GLU A 128 -8.95 13.40 -8.77
CA GLU A 128 -9.22 13.37 -10.20
C GLU A 128 -8.47 14.57 -10.80
N LYS A 129 -7.58 14.30 -11.76
CA LYS A 129 -6.98 15.36 -12.57
C LYS A 129 -7.87 15.48 -13.80
N ASP A 130 -8.44 16.67 -13.98
CA ASP A 130 -9.26 17.08 -15.14
C ASP A 130 -8.51 16.86 -16.48
#